data_AF-A0A257PS05-F1
#
_entry.id   AF-A0A257PS05-F1
#
_cell.length_a   1.000
_cell.length_b   1.000
_cell.length_c   1.000
_cell.angle_alpha   90.00
_cell.angle_beta   90.00
_cell.angle_gamma   90.00
#
_symmetry.space_group_name_H-M   'P 1'
#
loop_
_entity.id
_entity.type
_entity.pdbx_description
1 polymer ?
#
loop_
_entity_poly.entity_id
_entity_poly.type
_entity_poly.pdbx_seq_one_letter_code
_entity_poly.pdbx_strand_id
1 'polypeptide(L)' 'MSGKSSRGSWLREARLTLARLPSFRLARVPDAPTLPVRDLWPGDPTLGARLLKGELTVGNSVRALLPGGWSDSSGSPA' A
#
# COMPACT_ATOMS: atom_id res chain seq x y z
N MET A 1 -25.34 4.33 -23.01
CA MET A 1 -24.41 5.19 -22.24
C MET A 1 -25.23 5.98 -21.22
N SER A 2 -25.07 5.74 -19.91
CA SER A 2 -25.87 6.39 -18.86
C SER A 2 -24.94 7.11 -17.88
N GLY A 3 -24.86 8.44 -18.01
CA GLY A 3 -24.16 9.31 -17.07
C GLY A 3 -24.91 9.37 -15.75
N LYS A 4 -24.33 8.80 -14.69
CA LYS A 4 -24.82 8.97 -13.32
C LYS A 4 -23.67 9.40 -12.40
N SER A 5 -23.88 10.55 -11.77
CA SER A 5 -23.17 11.11 -10.59
C SER A 5 -21.83 11.84 -10.82
N SER A 6 -21.89 13.09 -11.33
CA SER A 6 -20.75 14.03 -11.19
C SER A 6 -20.70 14.76 -9.84
N ARG A 7 -21.78 14.73 -9.04
CA ARG A 7 -21.89 15.49 -7.78
C ARG A 7 -21.11 14.88 -6.61
N GLY A 8 -21.07 13.56 -6.48
CA GLY A 8 -20.33 12.88 -5.40
C GLY A 8 -18.81 12.89 -5.59
N SER A 9 -18.37 12.80 -6.85
CA SER A 9 -16.95 12.89 -7.21
C SER A 9 -16.38 14.28 -6.90
N TRP A 10 -17.10 15.33 -7.29
CA TRP A 10 -16.64 16.71 -7.07
C TRP A 10 -16.47 17.06 -5.59
N LEU A 11 -17.40 16.63 -4.72
CA LEU A 11 -17.29 16.88 -3.28
C LEU A 11 -16.10 16.12 -2.65
N ARG A 12 -15.77 14.94 -3.18
CA ARG A 12 -14.61 14.15 -2.77
C ARG A 12 -13.31 14.81 -3.20
N GLU A 13 -13.24 15.25 -4.46
CA GLU A 13 -12.11 16.00 -5.01
C GLU A 13 -11.88 17.31 -4.23
N ALA A 14 -12.94 18.07 -3.95
CA ALA A 14 -12.85 19.31 -3.17
C ALA A 14 -12.30 19.10 -1.75
N ARG A 15 -12.64 17.99 -1.09
CA ARG A 15 -12.09 17.64 0.24
C ARG A 15 -10.63 17.24 0.16
N LEU A 16 -10.24 16.48 -0.87
CA LEU A 16 -8.84 16.08 -1.09
C LEU A 16 -7.95 17.27 -1.43
N THR A 17 -8.43 18.24 -2.20
CA THR A 17 -7.69 19.47 -2.52
C THR A 17 -7.54 20.36 -1.29
N LEU A 18 -8.59 20.53 -0.48
CA LEU A 18 -8.52 21.28 0.79
C LEU A 18 -7.55 20.66 1.79
N ALA A 19 -7.52 19.33 1.90
CA ALA A 19 -6.58 18.61 2.78
C ALA A 19 -5.11 18.77 2.36
N ARG A 20 -4.84 19.11 1.09
CA ARG A 20 -3.48 19.35 0.57
C ARG A 20 -3.00 20.79 0.76
N LEU A 21 -3.90 21.74 1.08
CA LEU A 21 -3.51 23.13 1.29
C LEU A 21 -2.71 23.27 2.60
N PRO A 22 -1.48 23.82 2.57
CA PRO A 22 -0.62 23.94 3.75
C PRO A 22 -1.25 24.83 4.83
N SER A 23 -2.10 25.78 4.44
CA SER A 23 -2.79 26.72 5.33
C SER A 23 -3.99 26.12 6.08
N PHE A 24 -4.55 25.01 5.58
CA PHE A 24 -5.65 24.27 6.23
C PHE A 24 -5.17 23.03 6.97
N ARG A 25 -3.88 22.96 7.31
CA ARG A 25 -3.37 22.04 8.33
C ARG A 25 -3.96 22.45 9.69
N LEU A 26 -5.19 22.00 9.95
CA LEU A 26 -5.96 22.25 11.19
C LEU A 26 -5.21 21.81 12.46
N ALA A 27 -4.13 21.03 12.30
CA ALA A 27 -3.16 20.76 13.34
C ALA A 27 -1.76 20.66 12.71
N ARG A 28 -0.74 21.11 13.44
CA ARG A 28 0.67 20.79 13.12
C ARG A 28 0.78 19.27 13.08
N VAL A 29 1.04 18.71 11.89
CA VAL A 29 1.37 17.30 11.75
C VAL A 29 2.63 17.08 12.59
N PRO A 30 2.60 16.22 13.61
CA PRO A 30 3.77 15.99 14.44
C PRO A 30 4.88 15.35 13.58
N ASP A 31 6.12 15.76 13.84
CA ASP A 31 7.29 15.30 13.06
C ASP A 31 7.55 13.78 13.21
N ALA A 32 6.94 13.18 14.24
CA ALA A 32 6.95 11.74 14.50
C ALA A 32 5.56 11.30 15.03
N PRO A 33 5.16 10.03 14.84
CA PRO A 33 3.91 9.52 15.39
C PRO A 33 3.89 9.62 16.93
N THR A 34 2.85 10.27 17.48
CA THR A 34 2.68 10.46 18.93
C THR A 34 2.55 9.13 19.68
N LEU A 35 2.07 8.09 19.01
CA LEU A 35 1.98 6.75 19.57
C LEU A 35 2.84 5.80 18.73
N PRO A 36 3.84 5.12 19.31
CA PRO A 36 4.48 4.01 18.64
C PRO A 36 3.47 2.88 18.50
N VAL A 37 2.94 2.70 17.29
CA VAL A 37 2.08 1.56 16.98
C VAL A 37 2.99 0.34 16.89
N ARG A 38 2.78 -0.65 17.77
CA ARG A 38 3.44 -1.95 17.61
C ARG A 38 2.94 -2.57 16.32
N ASP A 39 3.88 -3.08 15.52
CA ASP A 39 3.53 -3.86 14.36
C ASP A 39 2.76 -5.09 14.84
N LEU A 40 1.48 -5.17 14.49
CA LEU A 40 0.58 -6.24 14.96
C LEU A 40 0.86 -7.55 14.23
N TRP A 41 1.63 -7.50 13.14
CA TRP A 41 2.01 -8.69 12.42
C TRP A 41 3.28 -9.27 13.03
N PRO A 42 3.31 -10.56 13.42
CA PRO A 42 4.52 -11.22 13.90
C PRO A 42 5.58 -11.41 12.80
N GLY A 43 5.46 -10.70 11.68
CA GLY A 43 6.31 -10.84 10.50
C GLY A 43 7.39 -9.76 10.44
N ASP A 44 8.42 -10.05 9.65
CA ASP A 44 9.45 -9.07 9.31
C ASP A 44 8.90 -8.12 8.22
N PRO A 45 8.80 -6.80 8.49
CA PRO A 45 8.28 -5.84 7.51
C PRO A 45 9.14 -5.77 6.24
N THR A 46 10.43 -6.13 6.32
CA THR A 46 11.31 -6.18 5.15
C THR A 46 10.95 -7.34 4.22
N LEU A 47 10.49 -8.48 4.76
CA LEU A 47 9.95 -9.59 3.97
C LEU A 47 8.65 -9.20 3.28
N GLY A 48 7.76 -8.49 3.98
CA GLY A 48 6.54 -7.94 3.39
C GLY A 48 6.85 -6.96 2.25
N ALA A 49 7.82 -6.06 2.45
CA ALA A 49 8.25 -5.12 1.43
C ALA A 49 8.83 -5.82 0.18
N ARG A 50 9.55 -6.94 0.34
CA ARG A 50 10.03 -7.75 -0.79
C ARG A 50 8.89 -8.38 -1.56
N LEU A 51 7.89 -8.94 -0.89
CA LEU A 51 6.71 -9.52 -1.54
C LEU A 51 5.97 -8.49 -2.39
N LEU A 52 5.82 -7.25 -1.89
CA LEU A 52 5.20 -6.16 -2.64
C LEU A 52 6.00 -5.75 -3.88
N LYS A 53 7.32 -5.98 -3.89
CA LYS A 53 8.19 -5.78 -5.05
C LYS A 53 8.19 -6.98 -6.00
N GLY A 54 7.49 -8.05 -5.65
CA GLY A 54 7.53 -9.31 -6.41
C GLY A 54 8.80 -10.10 -6.14
N GLU A 55 9.36 -10.04 -4.94
CA GLU A 55 10.53 -10.83 -4.53
C GLU A 55 10.17 -11.73 -3.34
N LEU A 56 10.61 -12.99 -3.37
CA LEU A 56 10.43 -13.95 -2.29
C LEU A 56 11.79 -14.56 -1.90
N THR A 57 12.07 -14.63 -0.60
CA THR A 57 13.25 -15.32 -0.08
C THR A 57 12.90 -16.78 0.21
N VAL A 58 13.58 -17.72 -0.43
CA VAL A 58 13.43 -19.17 -0.21
C VAL A 58 14.81 -19.74 0.14
N GLY A 59 14.96 -20.22 1.37
CA GLY A 59 16.26 -20.59 1.92
C GLY A 59 17.23 -19.39 1.90
N ASN A 60 18.39 -19.54 1.28
CA ASN A 60 19.39 -18.48 1.10
C ASN A 60 19.30 -17.76 -0.26
N SER A 61 18.23 -17.97 -1.02
CA SER A 61 18.06 -17.40 -2.37
C SER A 61 16.87 -16.44 -2.46
N VAL A 62 17.00 -15.40 -3.26
CA VAL A 62 15.91 -14.47 -3.58
C VAL A 62 15.40 -14.80 -4.98
N ARG A 63 14.10 -15.05 -5.11
CA ARG A 63 13.44 -15.43 -6.35
C ARG A 63 12.40 -14.38 -6.73
N ALA A 64 12.35 -14.02 -8.02
CA ALA A 64 11.31 -13.15 -8.54
C ALA A 64 9.95 -13.87 -8.60
N LEU A 65 8.90 -13.20 -8.17
CA LEU A 65 7.51 -13.63 -8.28
C LEU A 65 6.97 -13.17 -9.63
N LEU A 66 6.63 -14.12 -10.48
CA LEU A 66 6.02 -13.84 -11.78
C LEU A 66 4.50 -13.73 -11.65
N PRO A 67 3.86 -12.73 -12.27
CA PRO A 67 2.40 -12.66 -12.35
C PRO A 67 1.82 -13.91 -13.03
N GLY A 68 0.72 -14.45 -12.50
CA GLY A 68 -0.01 -15.56 -13.12
C GLY A 68 0.45 -16.98 -12.76
N GLY A 69 1.47 -17.14 -11.91
CA GLY A 69 1.95 -18.46 -11.46
C GLY A 69 1.22 -19.08 -10.26
N TRP A 70 0.20 -18.41 -9.70
CA TRP A 70 -0.46 -18.87 -8.47
C TRP A 70 -1.36 -20.09 -8.66
N SER A 71 -1.81 -20.37 -9.89
CA SER A 71 -2.66 -21.52 -10.21
C SER A 71 -1.89 -22.83 -10.34
N ASP A 72 -0.57 -22.76 -10.46
CA ASP A 72 0.29 -23.94 -10.55
C ASP A 72 0.97 -24.19 -9.20
N SER A 73 0.49 -25.21 -8.49
CA SER A 73 1.01 -25.62 -7.18
C SER A 73 2.39 -26.28 -7.27
N SER A 74 2.95 -26.49 -8.47
CA SER A 74 4.29 -27.08 -8.65
C SER A 74 5.45 -26.12 -8.34
N GLY A 75 5.16 -24.82 -8.13
CA GLY A 75 6.17 -23.81 -7.79
C GLY A 75 6.98 -23.32 -8.99
N SER A 76 7.79 -22.27 -8.77
CA SER A 76 8.50 -21.58 -9.86
C SER A 76 9.45 -22.50 -10.63
N PRO A 77 9.48 -22.41 -11.98
CA PRO A 77 10.27 -23.29 -12.84
C PRO A 77 11.76 -23.19 -12.49
N ALA A 78 12.43 -24.35 -12.59
CA ALA A 78 13.83 -24.56 -12.22
C ALA A 78 14.79 -23.55 -12.88
#